data_AF-W6MWD7-F1
#
_entry.id   AF-W6MWD7-F1
#
_cell.length_a   1.000
_cell.length_b   1.000
_cell.length_c   1.000
_cell.angle_alpha   90.00
_cell.angle_beta   90.00
_cell.angle_gamma   90.00
#
_symmetry.space_group_name_H-M   'P 1'
#
loop_
_entity.id
_entity.type
_entity.pdbx_description
1 polymer ?
#
loop_
_entity_poly.entity_id
_entity_poly.type
_entity_poly.pdbx_seq_one_letter_code
_entity_poly.pdbx_strand_id
1 'polypeptide(L)'
;MTTELIELEGKFIEVYIRFNDDNEKDYCFNVKSTATFGELDEIFKTLPMSLNPSIFSKHIPKGYAISRFPGHLTPEGGLLFSADASKAKFLEPKGRSELVIENVWPGQLIVPIWEWNNPVYYGVVGLLSFWLWTDLPDFITPTPYLRLSRNAILFGGYVLEHVLGNPAIGASMREEALSESSFIAQCIFFCLQLLKFAFIILILYVGAFNPYSYNPFNQKKIEVTREQLLSIGWTSSRRATIEEFSATYREKKIAAVGGIIQASKTGVLESLRDNGVTLGKGEGFDTKIPEKGDKPISLELMRKLNKFTLNYEYTELVGQFFEDSLEGKTQEDQAKAIKDFRKFGPLSSPPQIKELYIARKMLGPGDVAEE
;
A
#
# COMPACT_ATOMS: atom_id res chain seq x y z
N MET A 1 5.11 -33.16 15.21
CA MET A 1 3.91 -33.30 14.35
C MET A 1 4.32 -32.89 12.94
N THR A 2 5.29 -33.62 12.37
CA THR A 2 6.27 -33.03 11.44
C THR A 2 6.29 -33.67 10.05
N THR A 3 5.35 -34.58 9.79
CA THR A 3 5.10 -35.14 8.44
C THR A 3 3.62 -35.36 8.16
N GLU A 4 2.73 -35.17 9.16
CA GLU A 4 1.28 -35.40 9.06
C GLU A 4 0.43 -34.11 9.04
N LEU A 5 1.05 -32.92 9.07
CA LEU A 5 0.35 -31.63 8.85
C LEU A 5 0.38 -31.17 7.37
N ILE A 6 0.89 -32.01 6.47
CA ILE A 6 1.02 -31.73 5.03
C ILE A 6 -0.09 -32.44 4.21
N GLU A 7 -0.92 -33.27 4.83
CA GLU A 7 -1.98 -34.02 4.15
C GLU A 7 -3.37 -33.62 4.67
N LEU A 8 -4.16 -33.01 3.77
CA LEU A 8 -5.62 -32.85 3.78
C LEU A 8 -6.27 -31.55 4.28
N GLU A 9 -5.67 -30.38 4.05
CA GLU A 9 -6.41 -29.12 3.78
C GLU A 9 -5.49 -28.14 3.02
N GLY A 10 -5.94 -27.58 1.89
CA GLY A 10 -5.06 -27.07 0.82
C GLY A 10 -3.91 -26.15 1.29
N LYS A 11 -2.67 -26.45 0.88
CA LYS A 11 -1.47 -25.67 1.23
C LYS A 11 -1.66 -24.21 0.85
N PHE A 12 -1.67 -23.29 1.81
CA PHE A 12 -1.68 -21.85 1.56
C PHE A 12 -0.28 -21.27 1.76
N ILE A 13 0.01 -20.18 1.06
CA ILE A 13 1.17 -19.32 1.29
C ILE A 13 0.67 -17.92 1.62
N GLU A 14 1.24 -17.28 2.64
CA GLU A 14 0.97 -15.88 2.94
C GLU A 14 1.77 -15.00 1.99
N VAL A 15 1.11 -14.05 1.34
CA VAL A 15 1.74 -13.03 0.48
C VAL A 15 1.18 -11.66 0.81
N TYR A 16 1.91 -10.62 0.46
CA TYR A 16 1.44 -9.24 0.64
C TYR A 16 1.12 -8.62 -0.71
N ILE A 17 0.06 -7.82 -0.79
CA ILE A 17 -0.31 -7.10 -1.99
C ILE A 17 -0.37 -5.61 -1.66
N ARG A 18 0.36 -4.80 -2.44
CA ARG A 18 0.34 -3.33 -2.33
C ARG A 18 -0.84 -2.74 -3.08
N PHE A 19 -1.76 -2.07 -2.38
CA PHE A 19 -2.83 -1.30 -3.03
C PHE A 19 -2.46 0.18 -3.15
N ASN A 20 -3.06 0.86 -4.13
CA ASN A 20 -2.89 2.29 -4.41
C ASN A 20 -1.44 2.77 -4.64
N ASP A 21 -0.49 1.86 -4.89
CA ASP A 21 0.96 2.17 -4.90
C ASP A 21 1.44 2.82 -3.59
N ASP A 22 0.86 2.39 -2.47
CA ASP A 22 1.03 2.99 -1.15
C ASP A 22 1.56 1.93 -0.17
N ASN A 23 2.73 2.15 0.42
CA ASN A 23 3.35 1.22 1.37
C ASN A 23 2.59 1.13 2.70
N GLU A 24 1.70 2.08 3.01
CA GLU A 24 0.75 1.97 4.11
C GLU A 24 -0.46 1.10 3.76
N LYS A 25 -0.46 0.44 2.60
CA LYS A 25 -1.54 -0.44 2.11
C LYS A 25 -1.02 -1.78 1.61
N ASP A 26 0.01 -2.31 2.27
CA ASP A 26 0.54 -3.66 2.03
C ASP A 26 -0.25 -4.69 2.87
N TYR A 27 -1.29 -5.30 2.30
CA TYR A 27 -2.17 -6.23 3.02
C TYR A 27 -1.78 -7.70 2.79
N CYS A 28 -1.93 -8.51 3.83
CA CYS A 28 -1.61 -9.94 3.82
C CYS A 28 -2.80 -10.78 3.35
N PHE A 29 -2.53 -11.73 2.45
CA PHE A 29 -3.47 -12.67 1.87
C PHE A 29 -2.96 -14.11 1.96
N ASN A 30 -3.86 -15.03 2.27
CA ASN A 30 -3.64 -16.47 2.17
C ASN A 30 -3.96 -16.94 0.76
N VAL A 31 -2.92 -17.28 -0.01
CA VAL A 31 -3.05 -17.72 -1.39
C VAL A 31 -2.89 -19.23 -1.47
N LYS A 32 -3.78 -19.91 -2.18
CA LYS A 32 -3.69 -21.37 -2.37
C LYS A 32 -2.42 -21.71 -3.16
N SER A 33 -1.80 -22.83 -2.85
CA SER A 33 -0.64 -23.37 -3.57
C SER A 33 -0.88 -23.58 -5.06
N THR A 34 -2.12 -23.84 -5.46
CA THR A 34 -2.52 -24.02 -6.87
C THR A 34 -2.90 -22.71 -7.56
N ALA A 35 -2.94 -21.59 -6.83
CA ALA A 35 -3.41 -20.33 -7.39
C ALA A 35 -2.39 -19.70 -8.33
N THR A 36 -2.90 -19.16 -9.43
CA THR A 36 -2.10 -18.39 -10.39
C THR A 36 -2.17 -16.90 -10.10
N PHE A 37 -1.24 -16.11 -10.64
CA PHE A 37 -1.31 -14.64 -10.52
C PHE A 37 -2.63 -14.07 -11.06
N GLY A 38 -3.22 -14.67 -12.09
CA GLY A 38 -4.50 -14.21 -12.67
C GLY A 38 -5.70 -14.38 -11.74
N GLU A 39 -5.66 -15.34 -10.80
CA GLU A 39 -6.73 -15.54 -9.81
C GLU A 39 -6.75 -14.43 -8.75
N LEU A 40 -5.65 -13.70 -8.57
CA LEU A 40 -5.59 -12.54 -7.67
C LEU A 40 -6.51 -11.39 -8.11
N ASP A 41 -6.98 -11.38 -9.37
CA ASP A 41 -7.97 -10.42 -9.85
C ASP A 41 -9.27 -10.47 -9.01
N GLU A 42 -9.62 -11.62 -8.44
CA GLU A 42 -10.82 -11.80 -7.61
C GLU A 42 -10.81 -10.89 -6.37
N ILE A 43 -9.63 -10.53 -5.86
CA ILE A 43 -9.48 -9.56 -4.76
C ILE A 43 -10.07 -8.21 -5.17
N PHE A 44 -9.76 -7.74 -6.39
CA PHE A 44 -10.19 -6.44 -6.92
C PHE A 44 -11.67 -6.42 -7.33
N LYS A 45 -12.23 -7.60 -7.64
CA LYS A 45 -13.67 -7.74 -7.94
C LYS A 45 -14.53 -7.83 -6.68
N THR A 46 -14.00 -8.46 -5.64
CA THR A 46 -14.74 -8.74 -4.40
C THR A 46 -14.78 -7.54 -3.47
N LEU A 47 -13.69 -6.79 -3.36
CA LEU A 47 -13.60 -5.65 -2.44
C LEU A 47 -14.27 -4.39 -3.06
N PRO A 48 -15.30 -3.81 -2.42
CA PRO A 48 -16.09 -2.70 -2.95
C PRO A 48 -15.41 -1.36 -2.64
N MET A 49 -14.13 -1.27 -2.95
CA MET A 49 -13.32 -0.09 -2.68
C MET A 49 -12.33 0.14 -3.82
N SER A 50 -11.90 1.39 -3.98
CA SER A 50 -10.94 1.73 -5.02
C SER A 50 -9.52 1.38 -4.55
N LEU A 51 -9.00 0.26 -5.08
CA LEU A 51 -7.67 -0.28 -4.80
C LEU A 51 -6.61 0.16 -5.83
N ASN A 52 -7.07 0.84 -6.89
CA ASN A 52 -6.23 1.44 -7.91
C ASN A 52 -5.66 2.79 -7.43
N PRO A 53 -4.49 3.22 -7.94
CA PRO A 53 -3.84 4.45 -7.50
C PRO A 53 -4.69 5.69 -7.73
N SER A 54 -5.43 5.75 -8.84
CA SER A 54 -6.19 6.93 -9.24
C SER A 54 -7.37 6.58 -10.15
N ILE A 55 -8.27 7.54 -10.37
CA ILE A 55 -9.41 7.38 -11.30
C ILE A 55 -8.98 7.09 -12.74
N PHE A 56 -7.74 7.47 -13.08
CA PHE A 56 -7.17 7.27 -14.39
C PHE A 56 -6.53 5.89 -14.56
N SER A 57 -6.61 5.04 -13.55
CA SER A 57 -6.20 3.64 -13.63
C SER A 57 -7.43 2.74 -13.72
N LYS A 58 -7.34 1.64 -14.48
CA LYS A 58 -8.39 0.61 -14.47
C LYS A 58 -8.48 -0.02 -13.07
N HIS A 59 -9.68 -0.44 -12.68
CA HIS A 59 -9.93 -1.06 -11.38
C HIS A 59 -9.30 -2.45 -11.22
N ILE A 60 -9.20 -3.22 -12.31
CA ILE A 60 -8.51 -4.51 -12.33
C ILE A 60 -7.11 -4.27 -12.92
N PRO A 61 -6.04 -4.74 -12.26
CA PRO A 61 -4.69 -4.56 -12.77
C PRO A 61 -4.48 -5.36 -14.06
N LYS A 62 -3.57 -4.88 -14.91
CA LYS A 62 -3.18 -5.58 -16.15
C LYS A 62 -2.42 -6.87 -15.87
N GLY A 63 -1.65 -6.88 -14.79
CA GLY A 63 -0.85 -8.00 -14.35
C GLY A 63 -0.23 -7.73 -12.99
N TYR A 64 0.75 -8.53 -12.62
CA TYR A 64 1.40 -8.47 -11.32
C TYR A 64 2.92 -8.53 -11.49
N ALA A 65 3.63 -7.87 -10.59
CA ALA A 65 5.07 -8.01 -10.43
C ALA A 65 5.40 -8.42 -9.01
N ILE A 66 6.52 -9.09 -8.84
CA ILE A 66 7.09 -9.37 -7.53
C ILE A 66 8.10 -8.28 -7.21
N SER A 67 8.01 -7.70 -6.02
CA SER A 67 9.04 -6.78 -5.55
C SER A 67 10.27 -7.56 -5.12
N ARG A 68 11.41 -7.32 -5.76
CA ARG A 68 12.75 -7.79 -5.40
C ARG A 68 13.55 -6.75 -4.61
N PHE A 69 12.88 -5.79 -3.98
CA PHE A 69 13.55 -4.90 -3.05
C PHE A 69 14.01 -5.72 -1.81
N PRO A 70 15.30 -5.72 -1.44
CA PRO A 70 15.84 -6.60 -0.40
C PRO A 70 15.10 -6.54 0.95
N GLY A 71 14.70 -5.34 1.34
CA GLY A 71 13.89 -5.08 2.53
C GLY A 71 14.69 -4.53 3.71
N HIS A 72 14.04 -4.47 4.85
CA HIS A 72 14.63 -4.05 6.11
C HIS A 72 14.52 -5.18 7.13
N LEU A 73 15.67 -5.63 7.64
CA LEU A 73 15.78 -6.69 8.62
C LEU A 73 15.60 -6.13 10.04
N THR A 74 14.59 -6.61 10.76
CA THR A 74 14.34 -6.23 12.14
C THR A 74 15.22 -7.02 13.11
N PRO A 75 15.39 -6.56 14.38
CA PRO A 75 16.28 -7.20 15.34
C PRO A 75 15.91 -8.63 15.72
N GLU A 76 14.67 -9.02 15.44
CA GLU A 76 14.13 -10.34 15.77
C GLU A 76 13.94 -11.19 14.51
N GLY A 77 14.48 -10.78 13.35
CA GLY A 77 14.34 -11.53 12.08
C GLY A 77 13.07 -11.25 11.28
N GLY A 78 12.37 -10.14 11.55
CA GLY A 78 11.32 -9.68 10.65
C GLY A 78 11.91 -9.09 9.37
N LEU A 79 11.19 -9.22 8.25
CA LEU A 79 11.46 -8.45 7.05
C LEU A 79 10.31 -7.47 6.81
N LEU A 80 10.66 -6.20 6.61
CA LEU A 80 9.73 -5.14 6.26
C LEU A 80 10.01 -4.61 4.86
N PHE A 81 8.96 -4.14 4.19
CA PHE A 81 9.08 -3.54 2.86
C PHE A 81 9.50 -2.07 2.98
N SER A 82 10.30 -1.62 2.01
CA SER A 82 10.57 -0.19 1.83
C SER A 82 9.42 0.49 1.08
N ALA A 83 9.32 1.81 1.23
CA ALA A 83 8.50 2.64 0.34
C ALA A 83 8.92 2.43 -1.13
N ASP A 84 10.21 2.22 -1.38
CA ASP A 84 10.79 2.03 -2.71
C ASP A 84 10.52 0.65 -3.34
N ALA A 85 9.84 -0.26 -2.63
CA ALA A 85 9.59 -1.62 -3.09
C ALA A 85 8.76 -1.71 -4.39
N SER A 86 7.99 -0.67 -4.73
CA SER A 86 7.22 -0.59 -5.97
C SER A 86 7.95 0.11 -7.12
N LYS A 87 9.21 0.55 -6.95
CA LYS A 87 9.97 1.18 -8.04
C LYS A 87 10.29 0.16 -9.14
N ALA A 88 10.11 0.55 -10.40
CA ALA A 88 10.26 -0.31 -11.57
C ALA A 88 11.57 -1.13 -11.62
N LYS A 89 12.69 -0.60 -11.13
CA LYS A 89 13.98 -1.30 -11.08
C LYS A 89 14.00 -2.55 -10.19
N PHE A 90 13.06 -2.67 -9.26
CA PHE A 90 12.93 -3.80 -8.34
C PHE A 90 11.74 -4.70 -8.68
N LEU A 91 11.00 -4.40 -9.75
CA LEU A 91 9.81 -5.17 -10.11
C LEU A 91 10.18 -6.23 -11.13
N GLU A 92 9.84 -7.48 -10.81
CA GLU A 92 9.93 -8.60 -11.72
C GLU A 92 8.50 -8.98 -12.19
N PRO A 93 8.09 -8.63 -13.42
CA PRO A 93 6.77 -8.96 -13.94
C PRO A 93 6.54 -10.47 -14.02
N LYS A 94 5.31 -10.91 -13.75
CA LYS A 94 4.90 -12.31 -13.84
C LYS A 94 3.72 -12.50 -14.78
N GLY A 95 3.76 -13.62 -15.51
CA GLY A 95 2.68 -14.10 -16.35
C GLY A 95 1.47 -14.49 -15.51
N ARG A 96 0.28 -14.22 -16.04
CA ARG A 96 -0.99 -14.45 -15.33
C ARG A 96 -1.28 -15.93 -15.06
N SER A 97 -0.71 -16.83 -15.86
CA SER A 97 -0.85 -18.29 -15.70
C SER A 97 0.19 -18.92 -14.79
N GLU A 98 1.19 -18.16 -14.33
CA GLU A 98 2.24 -18.68 -13.45
C GLU A 98 1.69 -18.89 -12.04
N LEU A 99 2.16 -19.95 -11.37
CA LEU A 99 1.80 -20.24 -9.99
C LEU A 99 2.47 -19.26 -9.03
N VAL A 100 1.71 -18.76 -8.06
CA VAL A 100 2.22 -17.82 -7.07
C VAL A 100 3.31 -18.48 -6.22
N ILE A 101 3.06 -19.69 -5.71
CA ILE A 101 3.95 -20.40 -4.77
C ILE A 101 5.33 -20.73 -5.35
N GLU A 102 5.45 -20.87 -6.67
CA GLU A 102 6.72 -21.18 -7.33
C GLU A 102 7.60 -19.93 -7.52
N ASN A 103 7.01 -18.74 -7.39
CA ASN A 103 7.64 -17.48 -7.76
C ASN A 103 7.88 -16.54 -6.58
N VAL A 104 7.23 -16.74 -5.43
CA VAL A 104 7.30 -15.85 -4.26
C VAL A 104 7.84 -16.57 -3.02
N TRP A 105 8.61 -15.84 -2.21
CA TRP A 105 8.88 -16.27 -0.83
C TRP A 105 7.63 -16.08 0.05
N PRO A 106 7.47 -16.86 1.13
CA PRO A 106 6.46 -16.58 2.14
C PRO A 106 6.61 -15.16 2.68
N GLY A 107 5.53 -14.39 2.61
CA GLY A 107 5.47 -13.00 3.04
C GLY A 107 6.11 -11.99 2.07
N GLN A 108 6.43 -12.37 0.83
CA GLN A 108 6.91 -11.45 -0.22
C GLN A 108 5.81 -10.47 -0.66
N LEU A 109 6.22 -9.27 -1.11
CA LEU A 109 5.34 -8.28 -1.70
C LEU A 109 5.10 -8.53 -3.20
N ILE A 110 3.82 -8.59 -3.57
CA ILE A 110 3.29 -8.56 -4.93
C ILE A 110 2.76 -7.14 -5.19
N VAL A 111 3.14 -6.56 -6.32
CA VAL A 111 2.75 -5.22 -6.76
C VAL A 111 1.86 -5.35 -8.00
N PRO A 112 0.59 -4.91 -7.94
CA PRO A 112 -0.27 -4.86 -9.11
C PRO A 112 0.26 -3.88 -10.16
N ILE A 113 0.27 -4.28 -11.43
CA ILE A 113 0.67 -3.44 -12.56
C ILE A 113 -0.60 -2.82 -13.15
N TRP A 114 -0.72 -1.51 -13.01
CA TRP A 114 -1.91 -0.77 -13.43
C TRP A 114 -1.87 -0.38 -14.90
N GLU A 115 -3.03 -0.38 -15.54
CA GLU A 115 -3.21 0.15 -16.89
C GLU A 115 -3.93 1.48 -16.84
N TRP A 116 -3.41 2.44 -17.61
CA TRP A 116 -4.03 3.75 -17.75
C TRP A 116 -5.36 3.66 -18.51
N ASN A 117 -6.37 4.33 -17.97
CA ASN A 117 -7.71 4.43 -18.50
C ASN A 117 -7.84 5.71 -19.34
N ASN A 118 -7.33 5.64 -20.57
CA ASN A 118 -7.38 6.74 -21.55
C ASN A 118 -8.79 7.33 -21.72
N PRO A 119 -9.87 6.54 -21.88
CA PRO A 119 -11.22 7.09 -22.02
C PRO A 119 -11.64 8.00 -20.86
N VAL A 120 -11.39 7.58 -19.61
CA VAL A 120 -11.73 8.40 -18.43
C VAL A 120 -10.87 9.65 -18.37
N TYR A 121 -9.56 9.52 -18.62
CA TYR A 121 -8.65 10.68 -18.64
C TYR A 121 -9.08 11.73 -19.67
N TYR A 122 -9.27 11.34 -20.93
CA TYR A 122 -9.69 12.26 -21.98
C TYR A 122 -11.12 12.77 -21.76
N GLY A 123 -12.01 11.99 -21.14
CA GLY A 123 -13.33 12.46 -20.73
C GLY A 123 -13.27 13.58 -19.69
N VAL A 124 -12.44 13.41 -18.65
CA VAL A 124 -12.23 14.43 -17.60
C VAL A 124 -11.55 15.66 -18.18
N VAL A 125 -10.46 15.49 -18.95
CA VAL A 125 -9.78 16.60 -19.61
C VAL A 125 -10.73 17.32 -20.56
N GLY A 126 -11.50 16.59 -21.37
CA GLY A 126 -12.50 17.16 -22.27
C GLY A 126 -13.58 17.95 -21.55
N LEU A 127 -14.12 17.43 -20.44
CA LEU A 127 -15.10 18.14 -19.60
C LEU A 127 -14.51 19.44 -19.02
N LEU A 128 -13.29 19.38 -18.50
CA LEU A 128 -12.60 20.54 -17.96
C LEU A 128 -12.26 21.53 -19.08
N SER A 129 -11.73 21.09 -20.22
CA SER A 129 -11.46 21.96 -21.37
C SER A 129 -12.71 22.61 -21.92
N PHE A 130 -13.84 21.89 -21.98
CA PHE A 130 -15.13 22.46 -22.34
C PHE A 130 -15.55 23.54 -21.35
N TRP A 131 -15.41 23.28 -20.05
CA TRP A 131 -15.66 24.31 -19.03
C TRP A 131 -14.73 25.51 -19.22
N LEU A 132 -13.44 25.29 -19.45
CA LEU A 132 -12.46 26.38 -19.67
C LEU A 132 -12.86 27.24 -20.86
N TRP A 133 -13.29 26.58 -21.94
CA TRP A 133 -13.73 27.23 -23.16
C TRP A 133 -14.96 28.09 -22.93
N THR A 134 -15.95 27.59 -22.17
CA THR A 134 -17.13 28.40 -21.83
C THR A 134 -16.78 29.62 -20.97
N ASP A 135 -15.75 29.52 -20.12
CA ASP A 135 -15.31 30.56 -19.21
C ASP A 135 -14.16 31.43 -19.76
N LEU A 136 -13.91 31.39 -21.08
CA LEU A 136 -12.99 32.32 -21.72
C LEU A 136 -13.38 33.78 -21.45
N PRO A 137 -12.40 34.72 -21.35
CA PRO A 137 -12.69 36.15 -21.22
C PRO A 137 -13.62 36.66 -22.34
N ASP A 138 -14.45 37.66 -22.03
CA ASP A 138 -15.52 38.14 -22.91
C ASP A 138 -15.00 38.68 -24.23
N PHE A 139 -13.79 39.23 -24.23
CA PHE A 139 -13.15 39.77 -25.43
C PHE A 139 -12.56 38.69 -26.36
N ILE A 140 -12.54 37.42 -25.95
CA ILE A 140 -12.03 36.28 -26.74
C ILE A 140 -13.15 35.27 -27.04
N THR A 141 -14.07 35.09 -26.09
CA THR A 141 -15.07 34.02 -26.17
C THR A 141 -16.04 34.23 -27.34
N PRO A 142 -16.31 33.19 -28.15
CA PRO A 142 -17.33 33.27 -29.19
C PRO A 142 -18.76 33.26 -28.62
N THR A 143 -18.93 32.90 -27.34
CA THR A 143 -20.24 32.69 -26.70
C THR A 143 -20.28 33.23 -25.26
N PRO A 144 -20.29 34.57 -25.06
CA PRO A 144 -20.16 35.18 -23.73
C PRO A 144 -21.32 34.90 -22.77
N TYR A 145 -22.46 34.42 -23.28
CA TYR A 145 -23.65 34.08 -22.50
C TYR A 145 -23.65 32.63 -21.98
N LEU A 146 -22.74 31.77 -22.45
CA LEU A 146 -22.67 30.36 -22.04
C LEU A 146 -21.68 30.08 -20.89
N ARG A 147 -21.11 31.12 -20.27
CA ARG A 147 -20.17 31.01 -19.16
C ARG A 147 -20.73 30.17 -18.02
N LEU A 148 -20.20 28.96 -17.84
CA LEU A 148 -20.67 28.02 -16.84
C LEU A 148 -20.46 28.56 -15.42
N SER A 149 -19.36 29.26 -15.15
CA SER A 149 -19.15 29.87 -13.83
C SER A 149 -20.21 30.92 -13.51
N ARG A 150 -20.58 31.76 -14.48
CA ARG A 150 -21.66 32.75 -14.32
C ARG A 150 -23.00 32.07 -14.03
N ASN A 151 -23.35 31.06 -14.84
CA ASN A 151 -24.61 30.34 -14.66
C ASN A 151 -24.66 29.59 -13.33
N ALA A 152 -23.54 29.05 -12.86
CA ALA A 152 -23.45 28.42 -11.54
C ALA A 152 -23.67 29.43 -10.40
N ILE A 153 -23.11 30.65 -10.49
CA ILE A 153 -23.33 31.71 -9.50
C ILE A 153 -24.80 32.16 -9.52
N LEU A 154 -25.38 32.36 -10.70
CA LEU A 154 -26.80 32.74 -10.85
C LEU A 154 -27.73 31.68 -10.22
N PHE A 155 -27.47 30.40 -10.49
CA PHE A 155 -28.20 29.29 -9.88
C PHE A 155 -28.01 29.23 -8.37
N GLY A 156 -26.78 29.34 -7.88
CA GLY A 156 -26.48 29.37 -6.44
C GLY A 156 -27.18 30.53 -5.72
N GLY A 157 -27.16 31.72 -6.31
CA GLY A 157 -27.88 32.90 -5.81
C GLY A 157 -29.40 32.68 -5.76
N TYR A 158 -29.97 32.05 -6.79
CA TYR A 158 -31.39 31.65 -6.81
C TYR A 158 -31.73 30.68 -5.67
N VAL A 159 -30.91 29.66 -5.44
CA VAL A 159 -31.10 28.69 -4.34
C VAL A 159 -31.00 29.40 -2.99
N LEU A 160 -30.03 30.29 -2.79
CA LEU A 160 -29.89 31.05 -1.55
C LEU A 160 -31.10 31.94 -1.27
N GLU A 161 -31.61 32.61 -2.29
CA GLU A 161 -32.72 33.54 -2.17
C GLU A 161 -34.06 32.86 -1.90
N HIS A 162 -34.36 31.77 -2.62
CA HIS A 162 -35.69 31.18 -2.62
C HIS A 162 -35.80 29.87 -1.84
N VAL A 163 -34.69 29.16 -1.58
CA VAL A 163 -34.69 27.86 -0.92
C VAL A 163 -34.12 27.94 0.49
N LEU A 164 -32.98 28.61 0.65
CA LEU A 164 -32.25 28.67 1.92
C LEU A 164 -32.59 29.91 2.77
N GLY A 165 -33.51 30.76 2.30
CA GLY A 165 -34.07 31.87 3.07
C GLY A 165 -33.12 33.05 3.28
N ASN A 166 -32.14 33.24 2.40
CA ASN A 166 -31.16 34.33 2.49
C ASN A 166 -31.23 35.26 1.27
N PRO A 167 -32.31 36.06 1.13
CA PRO A 167 -32.60 36.81 -0.09
C PRO A 167 -31.63 37.95 -0.37
N ALA A 168 -31.08 38.59 0.66
CA ALA A 168 -30.13 39.69 0.49
C ALA A 168 -28.81 39.20 -0.14
N ILE A 169 -28.29 38.08 0.34
CA ILE A 169 -27.05 37.47 -0.19
C ILE A 169 -27.31 36.90 -1.59
N GLY A 170 -28.43 36.19 -1.78
CA GLY A 170 -28.78 35.62 -3.08
C GLY A 170 -28.94 36.68 -4.18
N ALA A 171 -29.64 37.78 -3.89
CA ALA A 171 -29.83 38.88 -4.83
C ALA A 171 -28.50 39.58 -5.18
N SER A 172 -27.68 39.87 -4.17
CA SER A 172 -26.35 40.47 -4.36
C SER A 172 -25.44 39.62 -5.24
N MET A 173 -25.38 38.31 -5.00
CA MET A 173 -24.60 37.38 -5.83
C MET A 173 -25.05 37.36 -7.29
N ARG A 174 -26.36 37.43 -7.54
CA ARG A 174 -26.88 37.46 -8.91
C ARG A 174 -26.58 38.79 -9.60
N GLU A 175 -26.70 39.91 -8.88
CA GLU A 175 -26.38 41.24 -9.40
C GLU A 175 -24.89 41.33 -9.79
N GLU A 176 -23.99 40.88 -8.91
CA GLU A 176 -22.56 40.85 -9.16
C GLU A 176 -22.22 39.97 -10.38
N ALA A 177 -22.86 38.80 -10.52
CA ALA A 177 -22.66 37.90 -11.66
C ALA A 177 -23.16 38.47 -13.01
N LEU A 178 -24.04 39.48 -13.00
CA LEU A 178 -24.53 40.17 -14.19
C LEU A 178 -23.73 41.45 -14.51
N SER A 179 -22.93 41.95 -13.55
CA SER A 179 -22.15 43.16 -13.72
C SER A 179 -21.00 42.99 -14.71
N GLU A 180 -20.68 44.05 -15.46
CA GLU A 180 -19.55 44.05 -16.39
C GLU A 180 -18.22 44.03 -15.63
N SER A 181 -17.40 43.02 -15.90
CA SER A 181 -16.06 42.90 -15.31
C SER A 181 -15.02 43.62 -16.17
N SER A 182 -14.06 44.29 -15.52
CA SER A 182 -12.94 44.92 -16.23
C SER A 182 -12.06 43.90 -16.95
N PHE A 183 -11.35 44.32 -18.01
CA PHE A 183 -10.41 43.48 -18.77
C PHE A 183 -9.41 42.76 -17.85
N ILE A 184 -8.82 43.49 -16.90
CA ILE A 184 -7.82 42.93 -15.97
C ILE A 184 -8.48 41.87 -15.06
N ALA A 185 -9.68 42.15 -14.54
CA ALA A 185 -10.40 41.20 -13.69
C ALA A 185 -10.73 39.91 -14.44
N GLN A 186 -11.15 40.00 -15.71
CA GLN A 186 -11.40 38.83 -16.55
C GLN A 186 -10.15 37.97 -16.77
N CYS A 187 -9.00 38.60 -17.02
CA CYS A 187 -7.72 37.90 -17.16
C CYS A 187 -7.29 37.21 -15.87
N ILE A 188 -7.40 37.89 -14.72
CA ILE A 188 -7.07 37.31 -13.41
C ILE A 188 -8.00 36.13 -13.11
N PHE A 189 -9.31 36.30 -13.31
CA PHE A 189 -10.29 35.23 -13.11
C PHE A 189 -9.96 34.01 -13.97
N PHE A 190 -9.66 34.21 -15.25
CA PHE A 190 -9.29 33.11 -16.15
C PHE A 190 -8.00 32.40 -15.71
N CYS A 191 -6.98 33.13 -15.25
CA CYS A 191 -5.77 32.53 -14.67
C CYS A 191 -6.08 31.67 -13.44
N LEU A 192 -6.99 32.12 -12.57
CA LEU A 192 -7.44 31.33 -11.42
C LEU A 192 -8.20 30.06 -11.86
N GLN A 193 -8.96 30.12 -12.96
CA GLN A 193 -9.63 28.93 -13.53
C GLN A 193 -8.63 27.90 -14.04
N LEU A 194 -7.56 28.33 -14.71
CA LEU A 194 -6.47 27.44 -15.14
C LEU A 194 -5.83 26.74 -13.95
N LEU A 195 -5.51 27.49 -12.89
CA LEU A 195 -4.94 26.94 -11.67
C LEU A 195 -5.90 25.95 -10.99
N LYS A 196 -7.19 26.28 -10.91
CA LYS A 196 -8.24 25.40 -10.39
C LYS A 196 -8.28 24.08 -11.15
N PHE A 197 -8.19 24.11 -12.48
CA PHE A 197 -8.22 22.89 -13.30
C PHE A 197 -6.96 22.07 -13.16
N ALA A 198 -5.79 22.70 -13.10
CA ALA A 198 -4.55 22.01 -12.78
C ALA A 198 -4.65 21.31 -11.43
N PHE A 199 -5.25 21.97 -10.43
CA PHE A 199 -5.46 21.40 -9.09
C PHE A 199 -6.46 20.24 -9.09
N ILE A 200 -7.58 20.35 -9.82
CA ILE A 200 -8.54 19.23 -9.98
C ILE A 200 -7.85 18.03 -10.63
N ILE A 201 -7.12 18.25 -11.74
CA ILE A 201 -6.38 17.17 -12.42
C ILE A 201 -5.37 16.55 -11.46
N LEU A 202 -4.63 17.36 -10.68
CA LEU A 202 -3.67 16.87 -9.70
C LEU A 202 -4.34 15.98 -8.65
N ILE A 203 -5.42 16.43 -8.00
CA ILE A 203 -6.19 15.65 -7.01
C ILE A 203 -6.62 14.30 -7.58
N LEU A 204 -7.15 14.30 -8.80
CA LEU A 204 -7.62 13.10 -9.48
C LEU A 204 -6.45 12.20 -9.88
N TYR A 205 -5.32 12.78 -10.29
CA TYR A 205 -4.10 12.07 -10.70
C TYR A 205 -3.42 11.36 -9.54
N VAL A 206 -3.30 12.02 -8.39
CA VAL A 206 -2.74 11.42 -7.17
C VAL A 206 -3.72 10.48 -6.46
N GLY A 207 -4.97 10.42 -6.92
CA GLY A 207 -6.00 9.56 -6.34
C GLY A 207 -6.56 10.02 -5.00
N ALA A 208 -6.37 11.29 -4.63
CA ALA A 208 -6.95 11.86 -3.40
C ALA A 208 -8.49 11.82 -3.44
N PHE A 209 -9.07 11.84 -4.64
CA PHE A 209 -10.46 11.49 -4.87
C PHE A 209 -10.55 10.34 -5.89
N ASN A 210 -10.91 9.15 -5.42
CA ASN A 210 -10.99 7.94 -6.24
C ASN A 210 -12.24 7.11 -5.88
N PRO A 211 -13.42 7.48 -6.40
CA PRO A 211 -14.65 6.77 -6.09
C PRO A 211 -14.64 5.37 -6.71
N TYR A 212 -15.21 4.39 -6.01
CA TYR A 212 -15.39 3.03 -6.54
C TYR A 212 -16.32 2.98 -7.76
N SER A 213 -17.30 3.87 -7.83
CA SER A 213 -18.22 3.98 -8.95
C SER A 213 -18.45 5.45 -9.32
N TYR A 214 -18.40 5.73 -10.63
CA TYR A 214 -18.73 7.05 -11.19
C TYR A 214 -20.24 7.30 -11.30
N ASN A 215 -21.08 6.28 -11.06
CA ASN A 215 -22.52 6.41 -11.13
C ASN A 215 -23.12 6.69 -9.73
N PRO A 216 -23.56 7.93 -9.43
CA PRO A 216 -24.13 8.27 -8.13
C PRO A 216 -25.45 7.54 -7.84
N PHE A 217 -26.15 7.05 -8.87
CA PHE A 217 -27.43 6.34 -8.73
C PHE A 217 -27.27 4.82 -8.59
N ASN A 218 -26.09 4.27 -8.86
CA ASN A 218 -25.81 2.84 -8.76
C ASN A 218 -24.85 2.50 -7.61
N GLN A 219 -24.87 3.31 -6.55
CA GLN A 219 -24.16 3.06 -5.30
C GLN A 219 -24.88 1.99 -4.46
N LYS A 220 -25.15 0.81 -5.04
CA LYS A 220 -25.56 -0.33 -4.21
C LYS A 220 -24.41 -0.58 -3.24
N LYS A 221 -24.70 -0.51 -1.94
CA LYS A 221 -23.79 -0.99 -0.90
C LYS A 221 -23.57 -2.47 -1.16
N ILE A 222 -22.46 -2.80 -1.80
CA ILE A 222 -22.02 -4.19 -1.92
C ILE A 222 -21.54 -4.56 -0.52
N GLU A 223 -22.37 -5.28 0.23
CA GLU A 223 -21.97 -5.84 1.50
C GLU A 223 -21.05 -7.03 1.24
N VAL A 224 -19.80 -6.93 1.70
CA VAL A 224 -18.86 -8.06 1.64
C VAL A 224 -19.09 -8.93 2.86
N THR A 225 -19.47 -10.18 2.59
CA THR A 225 -19.64 -11.20 3.62
C THR A 225 -18.28 -11.71 4.12
N ARG A 226 -18.25 -12.29 5.31
CA ARG A 226 -17.02 -12.90 5.86
C ARG A 226 -16.51 -14.02 4.95
N GLU A 227 -17.43 -14.77 4.37
CA GLU A 227 -17.17 -15.89 3.46
C GLU A 227 -16.47 -15.41 2.18
N GLN A 228 -16.88 -14.26 1.64
CA GLN A 228 -16.21 -13.62 0.50
C GLN A 228 -14.80 -13.14 0.83
N LEU A 229 -14.61 -12.56 2.03
CA LEU A 229 -13.27 -12.19 2.49
C LEU A 229 -12.36 -13.43 2.66
N LEU A 230 -12.89 -14.50 3.22
CA LEU A 230 -12.17 -15.76 3.34
C LEU A 230 -11.87 -16.41 1.99
N SER A 231 -12.79 -16.31 1.01
CA SER A 231 -12.58 -16.90 -0.32
C SER A 231 -11.44 -16.22 -1.10
N ILE A 232 -11.24 -14.92 -0.90
CA ILE A 232 -10.10 -14.19 -1.47
C ILE A 232 -8.83 -14.28 -0.60
N GLY A 233 -8.88 -14.99 0.53
CA GLY A 233 -7.74 -15.16 1.43
C GLY A 233 -7.45 -13.96 2.34
N TRP A 234 -8.40 -13.04 2.55
CA TRP A 234 -8.18 -11.84 3.37
C TRP A 234 -7.88 -12.17 4.84
N THR A 235 -6.72 -11.70 5.34
CA THR A 235 -6.31 -11.94 6.74
C THR A 235 -6.59 -10.76 7.68
N SER A 236 -7.12 -9.64 7.18
CA SER A 236 -7.27 -8.36 7.90
C SER A 236 -5.98 -7.75 8.47
N SER A 237 -4.82 -8.28 8.08
CA SER A 237 -3.51 -7.84 8.56
C SER A 237 -2.81 -7.02 7.50
N ARG A 238 -2.22 -5.89 7.91
CA ARG A 238 -1.39 -5.04 7.07
C ARG A 238 0.05 -5.10 7.57
N ARG A 239 1.04 -5.17 6.67
CA ARG A 239 2.45 -5.02 7.04
C ARG A 239 2.71 -3.61 7.55
N ALA A 240 3.45 -3.50 8.65
CA ALA A 240 3.86 -2.22 9.21
C ALA A 240 4.92 -1.55 8.33
N THR A 241 4.93 -0.22 8.30
CA THR A 241 6.10 0.52 7.79
C THR A 241 7.27 0.39 8.77
N ILE A 242 8.47 0.78 8.31
CA ILE A 242 9.67 0.76 9.15
C ILE A 242 9.51 1.70 10.36
N GLU A 243 8.85 2.84 10.16
CA GLU A 243 8.55 3.84 11.19
C GLU A 243 7.57 3.29 12.23
N GLU A 244 6.46 2.67 11.77
CA GLU A 244 5.46 2.06 12.64
C GLU A 244 6.04 0.92 13.48
N PHE A 245 6.86 0.07 12.84
CA PHE A 245 7.59 -0.98 13.55
C PHE A 245 8.53 -0.38 14.59
N SER A 246 9.35 0.61 14.20
CA SER A 246 10.33 1.23 15.10
C SER A 246 9.68 1.84 16.33
N ALA A 247 8.54 2.53 16.16
CA ALA A 247 7.77 3.09 17.26
C ALA A 247 7.24 1.99 18.20
N THR A 248 6.57 0.98 17.63
CA THR A 248 5.97 -0.13 18.39
C THR A 248 7.01 -0.96 19.13
N TYR A 249 8.14 -1.25 18.47
CA TYR A 249 9.23 -2.04 19.04
C TYR A 249 9.90 -1.31 20.21
N ARG A 250 10.12 0.01 20.09
CA ARG A 250 10.63 0.85 21.19
C ARG A 250 9.71 0.80 22.39
N GLU A 251 8.42 1.01 22.18
CA GLU A 251 7.43 0.98 23.26
C GLU A 251 7.43 -0.38 23.99
N LYS A 252 7.40 -1.49 23.24
CA LYS A 252 7.43 -2.84 23.82
C LYS A 252 8.71 -3.12 24.62
N LYS A 253 9.89 -2.73 24.12
CA LYS A 253 11.16 -2.94 24.84
C LYS A 253 11.30 -2.04 26.08
N ILE A 254 10.81 -0.80 26.02
CA ILE A 254 10.78 0.11 27.18
C ILE A 254 9.83 -0.41 28.26
N ALA A 255 8.66 -0.90 27.86
CA ALA A 255 7.70 -1.51 28.79
C ALA A 255 8.30 -2.75 29.47
N ALA A 256 9.01 -3.59 28.72
CA ALA A 256 9.64 -4.82 29.25
C ALA A 256 10.68 -4.56 30.34
N VAL A 257 11.34 -3.39 30.35
CA VAL A 257 12.33 -3.02 31.38
C VAL A 257 11.74 -2.18 32.51
N GLY A 258 10.41 -2.02 32.58
CA GLY A 258 9.74 -1.28 33.64
C GLY A 258 9.63 0.23 33.40
N GLY A 259 9.72 0.68 32.15
CA GLY A 259 9.47 2.05 31.75
C GLY A 259 10.71 2.87 31.40
N ILE A 260 10.49 4.12 30.98
CA ILE A 260 11.51 4.96 30.34
C ILE A 260 12.71 5.27 31.25
N ILE A 261 12.48 5.45 32.55
CA ILE A 261 13.53 5.77 33.52
C ILE A 261 14.50 4.60 33.63
N GLN A 262 13.97 3.37 33.72
CA GLN A 262 14.81 2.18 33.84
C GLN A 262 15.49 1.83 32.51
N ALA A 263 14.81 2.06 31.37
CA ALA A 263 15.42 1.95 30.05
C ALA A 263 16.62 2.89 29.87
N SER A 264 16.53 4.11 30.41
CA SER A 264 17.65 5.07 30.37
C SER A 264 18.81 4.62 31.26
N LYS A 265 18.54 4.11 32.48
CA LYS A 265 19.59 3.62 33.40
C LYS A 265 20.32 2.38 32.88
N THR A 266 19.64 1.55 32.09
CA THR A 266 20.16 0.29 31.56
C THR A 266 20.78 0.43 30.16
N GLY A 267 20.83 1.64 29.59
CA GLY A 267 21.38 1.88 28.25
C GLY A 267 20.53 1.33 27.10
N VAL A 268 19.34 0.79 27.39
CA VAL A 268 18.43 0.19 26.39
C VAL A 268 18.01 1.23 25.34
N LEU A 269 17.82 2.49 25.73
CA LEU A 269 17.45 3.56 24.79
C LEU A 269 18.48 3.78 23.68
N GLU A 270 19.78 3.61 23.96
CA GLU A 270 20.84 3.73 22.95
C GLU A 270 20.77 2.58 21.95
N SER A 271 20.55 1.35 22.44
CA SER A 271 20.39 0.17 21.60
C SER A 271 19.15 0.23 20.70
N LEU A 272 18.14 1.01 21.12
CA LEU A 272 16.86 1.19 20.42
C LEU A 272 16.85 2.33 19.39
N ARG A 273 17.97 3.03 19.21
CA ARG A 273 18.09 4.11 18.22
C ARG A 273 17.99 3.54 16.80
N ASP A 274 18.72 2.46 16.53
CA ASP A 274 18.79 1.80 15.22
C ASP A 274 18.17 0.39 15.30
N ASN A 275 16.85 0.30 15.06
CA ASN A 275 16.04 -0.91 15.24
C ASN A 275 15.94 -1.79 14.00
N GLY A 276 17.06 -1.98 13.32
CA GLY A 276 17.15 -2.86 12.16
C GLY A 276 18.27 -2.44 11.21
N VAL A 277 18.32 -3.10 10.06
CA VAL A 277 19.30 -2.80 9.00
C VAL A 277 18.65 -2.96 7.63
N THR A 278 18.90 -1.99 6.75
CA THR A 278 18.47 -2.09 5.34
C THR A 278 19.38 -3.08 4.62
N LEU A 279 18.78 -4.06 3.96
CA LEU A 279 19.49 -5.12 3.25
C LEU A 279 19.90 -4.66 1.83
N GLY A 280 20.93 -5.31 1.28
CA GLY A 280 21.46 -5.05 -0.05
C GLY A 280 21.09 -6.12 -1.07
N LYS A 281 21.66 -6.00 -2.27
CA LYS A 281 21.42 -6.90 -3.40
C LYS A 281 21.72 -8.38 -3.06
N GLY A 282 20.80 -9.25 -3.44
CA GLY A 282 20.82 -10.69 -3.20
C GLY A 282 20.37 -11.11 -1.78
N GLU A 283 20.02 -10.14 -0.93
CA GLU A 283 19.58 -10.39 0.44
C GLU A 283 18.06 -10.25 0.60
N GLY A 284 17.53 -10.83 1.67
CA GLY A 284 16.13 -10.74 2.03
C GLY A 284 15.22 -11.15 0.86
N PHE A 285 14.29 -10.28 0.50
CA PHE A 285 13.33 -10.54 -0.58
C PHE A 285 13.93 -10.54 -2.00
N ASP A 286 15.19 -10.09 -2.17
CA ASP A 286 15.94 -10.20 -3.43
C ASP A 286 16.65 -11.56 -3.58
N THR A 287 16.60 -12.42 -2.55
CA THR A 287 17.16 -13.77 -2.66
C THR A 287 16.39 -14.60 -3.68
N LYS A 288 17.11 -15.28 -4.58
CA LYS A 288 16.52 -16.17 -5.60
C LYS A 288 15.89 -17.39 -4.93
N ILE A 289 14.68 -17.76 -5.35
CA ILE A 289 14.06 -19.03 -4.95
C ILE A 289 14.87 -20.18 -5.56
N PRO A 290 15.32 -21.17 -4.76
CA PRO A 290 16.13 -22.27 -5.27
C PRO A 290 15.37 -23.07 -6.33
N GLU A 291 16.02 -23.35 -7.45
CA GLU A 291 15.50 -24.24 -8.48
C GLU A 291 15.75 -25.71 -8.09
N LYS A 292 15.03 -26.63 -8.73
CA LYS A 292 15.15 -28.06 -8.46
C LYS A 292 16.56 -28.55 -8.80
N GLY A 293 17.37 -28.80 -7.77
CA GLY A 293 18.76 -29.23 -7.88
C GLY A 293 19.78 -28.27 -7.28
N ASP A 294 19.35 -27.05 -6.92
CA ASP A 294 20.20 -26.10 -6.20
C ASP A 294 20.48 -26.59 -4.78
N LYS A 295 21.72 -26.37 -4.31
CA LYS A 295 22.06 -26.63 -2.91
C LYS A 295 21.44 -25.54 -2.06
N PRO A 296 20.57 -25.86 -1.08
CA PRO A 296 20.02 -24.85 -0.20
C PRO A 296 21.15 -24.20 0.60
N ILE A 297 21.14 -22.87 0.69
CA ILE A 297 22.02 -22.15 1.61
C ILE A 297 21.56 -22.51 3.02
N SER A 298 22.39 -23.17 3.81
CA SER A 298 22.08 -23.45 5.21
C SER A 298 22.27 -22.21 6.08
N LEU A 299 21.67 -22.20 7.27
CA LEU A 299 21.90 -21.15 8.27
C LEU A 299 23.39 -20.99 8.61
N GLU A 300 24.16 -22.09 8.62
CA GLU A 300 25.61 -22.04 8.83
C GLU A 300 26.36 -21.36 7.68
N LEU A 301 25.95 -21.62 6.45
CA LEU A 301 26.56 -21.00 5.28
C LEU A 301 26.23 -19.51 5.23
N MET A 302 25.01 -19.11 5.60
CA MET A 302 24.60 -17.71 5.73
C MET A 302 25.49 -16.93 6.70
N ARG A 303 25.86 -17.54 7.85
CA ARG A 303 26.79 -16.95 8.81
C ARG A 303 28.18 -16.70 8.22
N LYS A 304 28.63 -17.54 7.29
CA LYS A 304 29.94 -17.42 6.65
C LYS A 304 29.93 -16.41 5.51
N LEU A 305 28.83 -16.29 4.78
CA LEU A 305 28.70 -15.45 3.59
C LEU A 305 28.45 -13.97 3.90
N ASN A 306 28.31 -13.59 5.18
CA ASN A 306 28.04 -12.21 5.62
C ASN A 306 26.79 -11.56 4.96
N LYS A 307 25.92 -12.37 4.34
CA LYS A 307 24.70 -11.95 3.67
C LYS A 307 23.48 -12.63 4.25
N PHE A 308 22.44 -11.86 4.50
CA PHE A 308 21.15 -12.37 4.95
C PHE A 308 20.34 -12.89 3.76
N THR A 309 20.47 -14.17 3.45
CA THR A 309 19.76 -14.80 2.32
C THR A 309 18.51 -15.53 2.80
N LEU A 310 17.37 -15.34 2.14
CA LEU A 310 16.18 -16.13 2.50
C LEU A 310 16.38 -17.60 2.10
N ASN A 311 16.05 -18.50 3.01
CA ASN A 311 15.99 -19.94 2.76
C ASN A 311 14.83 -20.56 3.57
N TYR A 312 14.41 -21.76 3.21
CA TYR A 312 13.28 -22.41 3.87
C TYR A 312 13.59 -22.83 5.32
N GLU A 313 14.86 -23.16 5.64
CA GLU A 313 15.30 -23.48 7.00
C GLU A 313 15.08 -22.31 7.97
N TYR A 314 15.37 -21.10 7.51
CA TYR A 314 15.14 -19.84 8.23
C TYR A 314 13.65 -19.59 8.45
N THR A 315 12.85 -19.72 7.40
CA THR A 315 11.39 -19.50 7.48
C THR A 315 10.75 -20.51 8.42
N GLU A 316 11.18 -21.77 8.37
CA GLU A 316 10.71 -22.83 9.26
C GLU A 316 11.11 -22.56 10.72
N LEU A 317 12.36 -22.19 10.98
CA LEU A 317 12.84 -21.88 12.33
C LEU A 317 12.05 -20.72 12.97
N VAL A 318 11.78 -19.66 12.21
CA VAL A 318 10.96 -18.53 12.68
C VAL A 318 9.52 -18.96 12.91
N GLY A 319 8.97 -19.80 12.03
CA GLY A 319 7.61 -20.35 12.14
C GLY A 319 7.43 -21.21 13.38
N GLN A 320 8.30 -22.22 13.57
CA GLN A 320 8.27 -23.11 14.73
C GLN A 320 8.40 -22.34 16.05
N PHE A 321 9.37 -21.42 16.14
CA PHE A 321 9.52 -20.60 17.34
C PHE A 321 8.28 -19.75 17.64
N PHE A 322 7.61 -19.25 16.59
CA PHE A 322 6.37 -18.52 16.75
C PHE A 322 5.23 -19.43 17.23
N GLU A 323 5.07 -20.62 16.65
CA GLU A 323 4.08 -21.62 17.05
C GLU A 323 4.25 -22.05 18.51
N ASP A 324 5.48 -22.36 18.93
CA ASP A 324 5.81 -22.70 20.31
C ASP A 324 5.42 -21.56 21.26
N SER A 325 5.58 -20.30 20.82
CA SER A 325 5.19 -19.13 21.60
C SER A 325 3.66 -18.98 21.77
N LEU A 326 2.85 -19.69 20.99
CA LEU A 326 1.39 -19.69 21.07
C LEU A 326 0.85 -20.74 22.04
N GLU A 327 1.66 -21.72 22.44
CA GLU A 327 1.27 -22.76 23.38
C GLU A 327 0.82 -22.15 24.72
N GLY A 328 -0.31 -22.62 25.25
CA GLY A 328 -0.88 -22.15 26.51
C GLY A 328 -1.54 -20.76 26.49
N LYS A 329 -1.53 -20.05 25.35
CA LYS A 329 -2.26 -18.78 25.18
C LYS A 329 -3.75 -19.00 24.92
N THR A 330 -4.57 -18.02 25.27
CA THR A 330 -6.01 -18.01 24.93
C THR A 330 -6.21 -17.81 23.43
N GLN A 331 -7.38 -18.17 22.89
CA GLN A 331 -7.69 -17.95 21.47
C GLN A 331 -7.57 -16.46 21.06
N GLU A 332 -7.98 -15.54 21.94
CA GLU A 332 -7.89 -14.11 21.68
C GLU A 332 -6.43 -13.63 21.63
N ASP A 333 -5.60 -14.11 22.55
CA ASP A 333 -4.17 -13.80 22.58
C ASP A 333 -3.43 -14.39 21.38
N GLN A 334 -3.82 -15.60 20.95
CA GLN A 334 -3.30 -16.23 19.73
C GLN A 334 -3.66 -15.42 18.49
N ALA A 335 -4.93 -15.02 18.33
CA ALA A 335 -5.37 -14.20 17.21
C ALA A 335 -4.62 -12.86 17.15
N LYS A 336 -4.41 -12.22 18.31
CA LYS A 336 -3.61 -10.99 18.43
C LYS A 336 -2.14 -11.22 18.07
N ALA A 337 -1.53 -12.30 18.56
CA ALA A 337 -0.15 -12.65 18.26
C ALA A 337 0.06 -12.93 16.76
N ILE A 338 -0.87 -13.65 16.12
CA ILE A 338 -0.83 -13.92 14.67
C ILE A 338 -0.94 -12.61 13.88
N LYS A 339 -1.84 -11.70 14.27
CA LYS A 339 -1.97 -10.39 13.64
C LYS A 339 -0.70 -9.55 13.81
N ASP A 340 -0.12 -9.54 15.00
CA ASP A 340 1.15 -8.85 15.27
C ASP A 340 2.30 -9.46 14.45
N PHE A 341 2.36 -10.79 14.32
CA PHE A 341 3.36 -11.47 13.50
C PHE A 341 3.24 -11.12 12.02
N ARG A 342 2.02 -11.14 11.46
CA ARG A 342 1.77 -10.67 10.09
C ARG A 342 2.09 -9.19 9.91
N LYS A 343 1.88 -8.36 10.93
CA LYS A 343 2.13 -6.92 10.85
C LYS A 343 3.62 -6.58 10.95
N PHE A 344 4.33 -7.15 11.91
CA PHE A 344 5.69 -6.73 12.28
C PHE A 344 6.78 -7.77 12.01
N GLY A 345 6.39 -9.01 11.69
CA GLY A 345 7.27 -10.17 11.78
C GLY A 345 7.40 -10.67 13.23
N PRO A 346 8.36 -11.57 13.51
CA PRO A 346 8.67 -12.00 14.87
C PRO A 346 9.02 -10.79 15.76
N LEU A 347 8.45 -10.77 16.97
CA LEU A 347 8.79 -9.79 18.02
C LEU A 347 9.70 -10.38 19.10
N SER A 348 9.96 -11.67 18.98
CA SER A 348 10.87 -12.47 19.75
C SER A 348 11.42 -13.54 18.83
N SER A 349 12.71 -13.83 18.95
CA SER A 349 13.40 -14.78 18.09
C SER A 349 14.38 -15.65 18.87
N PRO A 350 14.69 -16.86 18.35
CA PRO A 350 15.67 -17.73 18.98
C PRO A 350 17.08 -17.12 18.85
N PRO A 351 18.04 -17.49 19.71
CA PRO A 351 19.38 -16.91 19.73
C PRO A 351 20.08 -16.93 18.36
N GLN A 352 19.87 -17.99 17.58
CA GLN A 352 20.45 -18.17 16.24
C GLN A 352 20.09 -17.04 15.28
N ILE A 353 18.82 -16.57 15.30
CA ILE A 353 18.35 -15.48 14.44
C ILE A 353 18.89 -14.13 14.91
N LYS A 354 18.99 -13.93 16.22
CA LYS A 354 19.60 -12.72 16.81
C LYS A 354 21.07 -12.59 16.44
N GLU A 355 21.81 -13.70 16.47
CA GLU A 355 23.20 -13.74 16.04
C GLU A 355 23.35 -13.37 14.56
N LEU A 356 22.50 -13.91 13.68
CA LEU A 356 22.47 -13.55 12.26
C LEU A 356 22.20 -12.06 12.05
N TYR A 357 21.20 -11.52 12.76
CA TYR A 357 20.91 -10.09 12.72
C TYR A 357 22.10 -9.24 13.18
N ILE A 358 22.72 -9.56 14.32
CA ILE A 358 23.86 -8.81 14.85
C ILE A 358 25.03 -8.85 13.86
N ALA A 359 25.38 -10.05 13.37
CA ALA A 359 26.44 -10.22 12.38
C ALA A 359 26.17 -9.36 11.14
N ARG A 360 24.95 -9.39 10.60
CA ARG A 360 24.57 -8.60 9.44
C ARG A 360 24.55 -7.09 9.73
N LYS A 361 24.07 -6.67 10.90
CA LYS A 361 23.98 -5.25 11.30
C LYS A 361 25.36 -4.60 11.37
N MET A 362 26.38 -5.33 11.84
CA MET A 362 27.76 -4.82 11.97
C MET A 362 28.38 -4.42 10.63
N LEU A 363 27.87 -4.93 9.52
CA LEU A 363 28.35 -4.63 8.16
C LEU A 363 27.77 -3.31 7.60
N GLY A 364 26.81 -2.71 8.32
CA GLY A 364 26.15 -1.47 7.91
C GLY A 364 25.00 -1.66 6.93
N PRO A 365 24.27 -0.58 6.58
CA PRO A 365 23.12 -0.64 5.68
C PRO A 365 23.54 -0.75 4.20
N GLY A 366 22.72 -1.44 3.41
CA GLY A 366 22.87 -1.53 1.95
C GLY A 366 23.76 -2.68 1.49
N ASP A 367 24.35 -2.53 0.30
CA ASP A 367 25.14 -3.57 -0.36
C ASP A 367 26.42 -3.89 0.42
N VAL A 368 26.64 -5.19 0.64
CA VAL A 368 27.86 -5.73 1.25
C VAL A 368 28.59 -6.59 0.22
N ALA A 369 29.91 -6.47 0.16
CA ALA A 369 30.75 -7.31 -0.69
C ALA A 369 30.61 -8.79 -0.28
N GLU A 370 30.55 -9.70 -1.26
CA GLU A 370 30.69 -11.13 -1.00
C GLU A 370 32.16 -11.44 -0.72
N GLU A 371 32.43 -12.18 0.37
CA GLU A 371 33.76 -12.74 0.66
C GLU A 371 34.03 -14.02 -0.12
#